data_AF-A0A3D5NPL1-F1
#
_entry.id   AF-A0A3D5NPL1-F1
#
_cell.length_a   1.000
_cell.length_b   1.000
_cell.length_c   1.000
_cell.angle_alpha   90.00
_cell.angle_beta   90.00
_cell.angle_gamma   90.00
#
_symmetry.space_group_name_H-M   'P 1'
#
loop_
_entity.id
_entity.type
_entity.pdbx_description
1 polymer ?
#
loop_
_entity_poly.entity_id
_entity_poly.type
_entity_poly.pdbx_seq_one_letter_code
_entity_poly.pdbx_strand_id
1 'polypeptide(L)'
;HISAQELLMIRRSAVESGKIDLLDVEVYWLRNAQSDKKLSMYIDLLEEAKASGIRCILSWHDFSDTPEEDMLLKILDTQMKLGADICKIATMAKTEEDTSRVLEVSRRAAELLDVPHIALVMGDLGKSSRYDRSSSRTCITFAPLNQSSAPGQFSVSELSKRLNSI
;
A
#
# COMPACT_ATOMS: atom_id res chain seq x y z
N HIS A 1 21.63 -6.63 2.81
CA HIS A 1 20.31 -6.88 3.43
C HIS A 1 20.21 -5.92 4.61
N ILE A 2 19.19 -5.06 4.68
CA ILE A 2 18.98 -4.16 5.81
C ILE A 2 18.17 -4.92 6.87
N SER A 3 18.57 -4.83 8.14
CA SER A 3 17.84 -5.44 9.27
C SER A 3 16.61 -4.62 9.67
N ALA A 4 15.69 -5.23 10.43
CA ALA A 4 14.50 -4.52 10.92
C ALA A 4 14.87 -3.33 11.85
N GLN A 5 15.95 -3.45 12.62
CA GLN A 5 16.43 -2.39 13.51
C GLN A 5 17.03 -1.23 12.73
N GLU A 6 17.87 -1.52 11.73
CA GLU A 6 18.44 -0.49 10.85
C GLU A 6 17.34 0.26 10.09
N LEU A 7 16.33 -0.47 9.58
CA LEU A 7 15.21 0.14 8.88
C LEU A 7 14.38 1.05 9.80
N LEU A 8 14.17 0.66 11.06
CA LEU A 8 13.51 1.51 12.06
C LEU A 8 14.30 2.80 12.31
N MET A 9 15.62 2.71 12.48
CA MET A 9 16.48 3.89 12.67
C MET A 9 16.41 4.85 11.48
N ILE A 10 16.45 4.33 10.25
CA ILE A 10 16.32 5.14 9.03
C ILE A 10 14.98 5.89 9.01
N ARG A 11 13.88 5.20 9.34
CA ARG A 11 12.54 5.81 9.39
C ARG A 11 12.44 6.89 10.46
N ARG A 12 12.99 6.65 11.67
CA ARG A 12 13.06 7.66 12.73
C ARG A 12 13.87 8.88 12.32
N SER A 13 15.05 8.69 11.73
CA SER A 13 15.84 9.82 11.23
C SER A 13 15.11 10.61 10.14
N ALA A 14 14.31 9.94 9.29
CA ALA A 14 13.47 10.63 8.31
C ALA A 14 12.37 11.46 8.99
N VAL A 15 11.71 10.93 10.02
CA VAL A 15 10.71 11.63 10.85
C VAL A 15 11.33 12.85 11.55
N GLU A 16 12.43 12.65 12.27
CA GLU A 16 13.16 13.69 13.01
C GLU A 16 13.70 14.80 12.11
N SER A 17 13.95 14.50 10.84
CA SER A 17 14.45 15.49 9.89
C SER A 17 13.47 16.62 9.62
N GLY A 18 12.16 16.39 9.78
CA GLY A 18 11.10 17.33 9.42
C GLY A 18 11.00 17.61 7.90
N LYS A 19 11.57 16.74 7.06
CA LYS A 19 11.65 16.93 5.59
C LYS A 19 10.71 16.03 4.78
N ILE A 20 9.90 15.21 5.44
CA ILE A 20 8.96 14.30 4.78
C ILE A 20 7.53 14.62 5.19
N ASP A 21 6.58 14.48 4.26
CA ASP A 21 5.15 14.64 4.54
C ASP A 21 4.46 13.29 4.81
N LEU A 22 5.00 12.21 4.20
CA LEU A 22 4.48 10.86 4.30
C LEU A 22 5.60 9.85 4.56
N LEU A 23 5.32 8.87 5.40
CA LEU A 23 6.18 7.73 5.71
C LEU A 23 5.50 6.41 5.30
N ASP A 24 6.16 5.59 4.48
CA ASP A 24 5.69 4.22 4.18
C ASP A 24 6.29 3.22 5.18
N VAL A 25 5.41 2.51 5.88
CA VAL A 25 5.72 1.48 6.87
C VAL A 25 5.14 0.15 6.40
N GLU A 26 6.02 -0.73 5.94
CA GLU A 26 5.61 -2.06 5.50
C GLU A 26 5.32 -3.00 6.68
N VAL A 27 4.11 -3.56 6.69
CA VAL A 27 3.59 -4.51 7.69
C VAL A 27 3.50 -5.93 7.12
N TYR A 28 4.62 -6.44 6.59
CA TYR A 28 4.72 -7.74 5.91
C TYR A 28 4.20 -8.93 6.75
N TRP A 29 4.21 -8.82 8.08
CA TRP A 29 3.76 -9.88 8.99
C TRP A 29 2.25 -9.98 9.13
N LEU A 30 1.42 -9.08 8.57
CA LEU A 30 -0.04 -9.19 8.73
C LEU A 30 -0.63 -10.52 8.19
N ARG A 31 0.09 -11.19 7.29
CA ARG A 31 -0.27 -12.53 6.81
C ARG A 31 0.04 -13.65 7.82
N ASN A 32 1.05 -13.48 8.66
CA ASN A 32 1.58 -14.51 9.55
C ASN A 32 1.53 -13.96 10.97
N ALA A 33 0.64 -14.46 11.82
CA ALA A 33 0.36 -13.98 13.19
C ALA A 33 1.59 -14.03 14.16
N GLN A 34 2.68 -13.33 13.86
CA GLN A 34 3.95 -13.41 14.54
C GLN A 34 4.37 -12.08 15.20
N SER A 35 4.54 -12.22 16.52
CA SER A 35 5.35 -11.45 17.47
C SER A 35 4.87 -10.03 17.83
N ASP A 36 4.24 -9.95 19.01
CA ASP A 36 3.83 -8.72 19.71
C ASP A 36 4.94 -7.67 19.80
N LYS A 37 6.21 -8.09 19.92
CA LYS A 37 7.36 -7.18 20.03
C LYS A 37 7.63 -6.38 18.76
N LYS A 38 7.40 -6.96 17.57
CA LYS A 38 7.51 -6.19 16.32
C LYS A 38 6.38 -5.18 16.26
N LEU A 39 5.17 -5.61 16.60
CA LEU A 39 3.99 -4.77 16.59
C LEU A 39 4.19 -3.51 17.46
N SER A 40 4.70 -3.66 18.69
CA SER A 40 4.95 -2.51 19.58
C SER A 40 5.95 -1.51 18.99
N MET A 41 7.07 -2.00 18.43
CA MET A 41 8.09 -1.11 17.83
C MET A 41 7.55 -0.30 16.64
N TYR A 42 6.65 -0.88 15.85
CA TYR A 42 6.02 -0.17 14.75
C TYR A 42 4.95 0.81 15.24
N ILE A 43 4.20 0.48 16.29
CA ILE A 43 3.24 1.40 16.93
C ILE A 43 3.97 2.64 17.44
N ASP A 44 5.10 2.48 18.16
CA ASP A 44 5.88 3.61 18.67
C ASP A 44 6.32 4.55 17.53
N LEU A 45 6.79 4.00 16.41
CA LEU A 45 7.18 4.78 15.23
C LEU A 45 5.99 5.56 14.63
N LEU A 46 4.80 4.95 14.56
CA LEU A 46 3.60 5.60 14.03
C LEU A 46 3.17 6.75 14.94
N GLU A 47 3.25 6.58 16.26
CA GLU A 47 2.97 7.65 17.23
C GLU A 47 3.98 8.79 17.13
N GLU A 48 5.27 8.48 16.99
CA GLU A 48 6.34 9.48 16.78
C GLU A 48 6.14 10.28 15.49
N ALA A 49 5.81 9.60 14.38
CA ALA A 49 5.52 10.24 13.10
C ALA A 49 4.31 11.17 13.21
N LYS A 50 3.22 10.69 13.83
CA LYS A 50 2.00 11.46 14.06
C LYS A 50 2.25 12.69 14.96
N ALA A 51 3.02 12.54 16.04
CA ALA A 51 3.40 13.63 16.92
C ALA A 51 4.26 14.69 16.20
N SER A 52 4.98 14.29 15.16
CA SER A 52 5.77 15.16 14.29
C SER A 52 4.96 15.74 13.10
N GLY A 53 3.65 15.47 13.03
CA GLY A 53 2.78 15.94 11.94
C GLY A 53 2.94 15.19 10.61
N ILE A 54 3.62 14.04 10.62
CA ILE A 54 3.89 13.22 9.43
C ILE A 54 2.81 12.15 9.32
N ARG A 55 2.24 11.98 8.12
CA ARG A 55 1.24 10.95 7.84
C ARG A 55 1.88 9.61 7.47
N CYS A 56 1.25 8.50 7.83
CA CYS A 56 1.77 7.16 7.59
C CYS A 56 0.92 6.37 6.59
N ILE A 57 1.60 5.78 5.60
CA ILE A 57 1.06 4.72 4.76
C ILE A 57 1.47 3.40 5.39
N LEU A 58 0.52 2.58 5.82
CA LEU A 58 0.80 1.19 6.19
C LEU A 58 0.61 0.30 4.97
N SER A 59 1.70 -0.31 4.51
CA SER A 59 1.72 -1.07 3.26
C SER A 59 1.92 -2.56 3.48
N TRP A 60 1.30 -3.37 2.61
CA TRP A 60 1.49 -4.80 2.56
C TRP A 60 1.62 -5.25 1.11
N HIS A 61 2.56 -6.15 0.83
CA HIS A 61 2.86 -6.61 -0.52
C HIS A 61 2.85 -8.15 -0.56
N ASP A 62 2.22 -8.73 -1.58
CA ASP A 62 2.40 -10.12 -1.98
C ASP A 62 2.89 -10.17 -3.42
N PHE A 63 4.18 -10.47 -3.57
CA PHE A 63 4.83 -10.57 -4.88
C PHE A 63 4.58 -11.91 -5.57
N SER A 64 3.92 -12.86 -4.90
CA SER A 64 3.72 -14.22 -5.39
C SER A 64 2.30 -14.49 -5.82
N ASP A 65 1.30 -13.88 -5.18
CA ASP A 65 -0.10 -14.18 -5.42
C ASP A 65 -1.06 -13.03 -5.08
N THR A 66 -2.33 -13.24 -5.37
CA THR A 66 -3.45 -12.41 -4.90
C THR A 66 -4.34 -13.23 -3.97
N PRO A 67 -4.30 -12.99 -2.64
CA PRO A 67 -5.19 -13.66 -1.69
C PRO A 67 -6.68 -13.44 -1.96
N GLU A 68 -7.50 -14.22 -1.27
CA GLU A 68 -8.96 -14.05 -1.25
C GLU A 68 -9.39 -12.69 -0.69
N GLU A 69 -10.55 -12.23 -1.15
CA GLU A 69 -11.11 -10.92 -0.85
C GLU A 69 -11.21 -10.61 0.65
N ASP A 70 -11.73 -11.57 1.44
CA ASP A 70 -11.88 -11.41 2.89
C ASP A 70 -10.53 -11.20 3.59
N MET A 71 -9.47 -11.85 3.10
CA MET A 71 -8.13 -11.69 3.65
C MET A 71 -7.57 -10.30 3.33
N LEU A 72 -7.77 -9.82 2.10
CA LEU A 72 -7.33 -8.50 1.67
C LEU A 72 -8.05 -7.39 2.44
N LEU A 73 -9.37 -7.50 2.62
CA LEU A 73 -10.15 -6.57 3.44
C LEU A 73 -9.71 -6.60 4.91
N LYS A 74 -9.43 -7.79 5.46
CA LYS A 74 -8.90 -7.93 6.82
C LYS A 74 -7.54 -7.26 6.98
N ILE A 75 -6.65 -7.36 5.98
CA ILE A 75 -5.35 -6.69 5.99
C ILE A 75 -5.55 -5.16 6.03
N LEU A 76 -6.40 -4.62 5.17
CA LEU A 76 -6.70 -3.18 5.13
C LEU A 76 -7.34 -2.68 6.44
N ASP A 77 -8.32 -3.41 6.97
CA ASP A 77 -8.94 -3.10 8.28
C ASP A 77 -7.90 -3.13 9.42
N THR A 78 -6.98 -4.10 9.39
CA THR A 78 -5.91 -4.17 10.38
C THR A 78 -4.94 -2.99 10.24
N GLN A 79 -4.57 -2.60 9.02
CA GLN A 79 -3.74 -1.41 8.79
C GLN A 79 -4.40 -0.15 9.36
N MET A 80 -5.69 0.04 9.10
CA MET A 80 -6.48 1.16 9.66
C MET A 80 -6.48 1.14 11.19
N LYS A 81 -6.75 -0.02 11.81
CA LYS A 81 -6.76 -0.19 13.28
C LYS A 81 -5.39 0.06 13.93
N LEU A 82 -4.31 -0.15 13.18
CA LEU A 82 -2.95 0.17 13.62
C LEU A 82 -2.60 1.66 13.46
N GLY A 83 -3.52 2.48 12.95
CA GLY A 83 -3.35 3.93 12.83
C GLY A 83 -2.81 4.39 11.48
N ALA A 84 -3.05 3.65 10.40
CA ALA A 84 -2.73 4.12 9.06
C ALA A 84 -3.50 5.41 8.73
N ASP A 85 -2.84 6.42 8.17
CA ASP A 85 -3.52 7.53 7.48
C ASP A 85 -3.92 7.11 6.06
N ILE A 86 -3.19 6.17 5.46
CA ILE A 86 -3.50 5.54 4.17
C ILE A 86 -3.20 4.04 4.25
N CYS A 87 -4.19 3.19 3.99
CA CYS A 87 -3.99 1.75 3.91
C CYS A 87 -3.45 1.37 2.53
N LYS A 88 -2.57 0.38 2.41
CA LYS A 88 -2.00 -0.02 1.11
C LYS A 88 -1.83 -1.53 0.99
N ILE A 89 -2.36 -2.09 -0.09
CA ILE A 89 -2.10 -3.45 -0.55
C ILE A 89 -1.57 -3.45 -1.99
N ALA A 90 -0.63 -4.34 -2.26
CA ALA A 90 -0.19 -4.65 -3.62
C ALA A 90 0.02 -6.15 -3.79
N THR A 91 -0.65 -6.77 -4.76
CA THR A 91 -0.59 -8.22 -5.01
C THR A 91 0.01 -8.53 -6.38
N MET A 92 0.28 -9.79 -6.69
CA MET A 92 0.70 -10.25 -8.02
C MET A 92 -0.44 -10.99 -8.70
N ALA A 93 -0.84 -10.55 -9.90
CA ALA A 93 -1.83 -11.28 -10.68
C ALA A 93 -1.23 -12.54 -11.32
N LYS A 94 -1.95 -13.65 -11.21
CA LYS A 94 -1.76 -14.86 -12.03
C LYS A 94 -2.85 -14.99 -13.08
N THR A 95 -4.03 -14.42 -12.82
CA THR A 95 -5.16 -14.40 -13.75
C THR A 95 -5.83 -13.01 -13.81
N GLU A 96 -6.72 -12.79 -14.78
CA GLU A 96 -7.53 -11.56 -14.87
C GLU A 96 -8.54 -11.45 -13.71
N GLU A 97 -8.99 -12.60 -13.18
CA GLU A 97 -9.84 -12.68 -12.00
C GLU A 97 -9.14 -12.14 -10.75
N ASP A 98 -7.83 -12.32 -10.61
CA ASP A 98 -7.06 -11.72 -9.50
C ASP A 98 -7.12 -10.20 -9.55
N THR A 99 -6.98 -9.62 -10.75
CA THR A 99 -7.11 -8.17 -10.93
C THR A 99 -8.52 -7.70 -10.59
N SER A 100 -9.54 -8.40 -11.08
CA SER A 100 -10.94 -8.10 -10.81
C SER A 100 -11.26 -8.16 -9.31
N ARG A 101 -10.70 -9.15 -8.59
CA ARG A 101 -10.84 -9.30 -7.13
C ARG A 101 -10.30 -8.09 -6.39
N VAL A 102 -9.10 -7.59 -6.75
CA VAL A 102 -8.50 -6.43 -6.07
C VAL A 102 -9.24 -5.12 -6.42
N LEU A 103 -9.79 -5.00 -7.62
CA LEU A 103 -10.68 -3.89 -7.98
C LEU A 103 -11.94 -3.88 -7.10
N GLU A 104 -12.58 -5.03 -6.89
CA GLU A 104 -13.75 -5.13 -5.99
C GLU A 104 -13.38 -4.88 -4.53
N VAL A 105 -12.26 -5.44 -4.04
CA VAL A 105 -11.71 -5.13 -2.71
C VAL A 105 -11.55 -3.61 -2.53
N SER A 106 -11.02 -2.93 -3.55
CA SER A 106 -10.86 -1.47 -3.53
C SER A 106 -12.21 -0.75 -3.39
N ARG A 107 -13.25 -1.24 -4.08
CA ARG A 107 -14.59 -0.66 -4.02
C ARG A 107 -15.21 -0.85 -2.62
N ARG A 108 -15.12 -2.05 -2.06
CA ARG A 108 -15.60 -2.38 -0.71
C ARG A 108 -14.81 -1.65 0.38
N ALA A 109 -13.49 -1.52 0.24
CA ALA A 109 -12.64 -0.80 1.18
C ALA A 109 -13.05 0.66 1.32
N ALA A 110 -13.43 1.34 0.22
CA ALA A 110 -13.92 2.72 0.28
C ALA A 110 -15.26 2.88 1.05
N GLU A 111 -16.03 1.80 1.21
CA GLU A 111 -17.28 1.79 1.98
C GLU A 111 -17.06 1.39 3.45
N LEU A 112 -15.99 0.62 3.73
CA LEU A 112 -15.74 0.00 5.03
C LEU A 112 -14.68 0.72 5.88
N LEU A 113 -13.74 1.43 5.25
CA LEU A 113 -12.64 2.10 5.94
C LEU A 113 -12.93 3.60 6.12
N ASP A 114 -12.53 4.13 7.27
CA ASP A 114 -12.60 5.57 7.58
C ASP A 114 -11.41 6.37 7.01
N VAL A 115 -10.44 5.68 6.40
CA VAL A 115 -9.22 6.26 5.81
C VAL A 115 -9.08 5.83 4.35
N PRO A 116 -8.45 6.65 3.49
CA PRO A 116 -8.26 6.29 2.09
C PRO A 116 -7.32 5.08 1.94
N HIS A 117 -7.43 4.39 0.80
CA HIS A 117 -6.61 3.22 0.52
C HIS A 117 -5.97 3.20 -0.86
N ILE A 118 -4.89 2.45 -0.95
CA ILE A 118 -4.15 2.11 -2.17
C ILE A 118 -4.33 0.62 -2.41
N ALA A 119 -4.85 0.23 -3.56
CA ALA A 119 -5.01 -1.17 -3.96
C ALA A 119 -4.51 -1.35 -5.38
N LEU A 120 -3.41 -2.07 -5.53
CA LEU A 120 -2.70 -2.24 -6.80
C LEU A 120 -2.42 -3.70 -7.09
N VAL A 121 -2.37 -4.03 -8.38
CA VAL A 121 -2.03 -5.36 -8.86
C VAL A 121 -0.80 -5.26 -9.74
N MET A 122 0.24 -6.00 -9.38
CA MET A 122 1.48 -6.12 -10.12
C MET A 122 1.33 -7.12 -11.26
N GLY A 123 2.20 -6.96 -12.26
CA GLY A 123 2.20 -7.80 -13.46
C GLY A 123 1.39 -7.19 -14.59
N ASP A 124 1.51 -7.77 -15.78
CA ASP A 124 0.86 -7.24 -16.98
C ASP A 124 -0.68 -7.31 -16.90
N LEU A 125 -1.21 -8.38 -16.31
CA LEU A 125 -2.65 -8.56 -16.05
C LEU A 125 -3.19 -7.54 -15.03
N GLY A 126 -2.32 -6.99 -14.17
CA GLY A 126 -2.69 -6.03 -13.13
C GLY A 126 -2.76 -4.57 -13.58
N LYS A 127 -2.39 -4.26 -14.83
CA LYS A 127 -2.22 -2.88 -15.32
C LYS A 127 -3.46 -2.00 -15.15
N SER A 128 -4.66 -2.55 -15.32
CA SER A 128 -5.93 -1.81 -15.18
C SER A 128 -6.13 -1.26 -13.76
N SER A 129 -5.67 -1.95 -12.72
CA SER A 129 -5.73 -1.49 -11.32
C SER A 129 -5.09 -0.11 -11.09
N ARG A 130 -4.18 0.31 -11.99
CA ARG A 130 -3.45 1.57 -11.88
C ARG A 130 -4.20 2.78 -12.43
N TYR A 131 -5.24 2.60 -13.26
CA TYR A 131 -5.93 3.70 -13.93
C TYR A 131 -7.45 3.56 -14.03
N ASP A 132 -8.01 2.37 -13.81
CA ASP A 132 -9.46 2.15 -13.87
C ASP A 132 -10.16 2.71 -12.63
N ARG A 133 -10.47 4.01 -12.68
CA ARG A 133 -11.20 4.73 -11.64
C ARG A 133 -12.68 4.36 -11.59
N SER A 134 -13.21 3.69 -12.61
CA SER A 134 -14.62 3.27 -12.63
C SER A 134 -14.82 2.05 -11.74
N SER A 135 -13.88 1.10 -11.82
CA SER A 135 -13.91 -0.19 -11.10
C SER A 135 -13.13 -0.18 -9.77
N SER A 136 -12.35 0.87 -9.48
CA SER A 136 -11.58 1.01 -8.23
C SER A 136 -11.82 2.36 -7.56
N ARG A 137 -11.58 2.42 -6.25
CA ARG A 137 -11.58 3.65 -5.45
C ARG A 137 -10.22 3.97 -4.84
N THR A 138 -9.15 3.44 -5.44
CA THR A 138 -7.78 3.70 -4.97
C THR A 138 -7.42 5.18 -5.03
N CYS A 139 -6.82 5.73 -3.98
CA CYS A 139 -6.54 7.16 -3.85
C CYS A 139 -5.23 7.60 -4.52
N ILE A 140 -4.26 6.68 -4.67
CA ILE A 140 -2.93 6.94 -5.23
C ILE A 140 -2.57 5.81 -6.20
N THR A 141 -1.94 6.17 -7.31
CA THR A 141 -1.34 5.22 -8.26
C THR A 141 0.14 5.58 -8.48
N PHE A 142 0.93 4.64 -8.98
CA PHE A 142 2.38 4.77 -9.09
C PHE A 142 2.83 4.57 -10.53
N ALA A 143 3.70 5.48 -11.00
CA ALA A 143 4.40 5.36 -12.27
C ALA A 143 5.90 5.69 -12.09
N PRO A 144 6.79 4.95 -12.76
CA PRO A 144 8.22 5.24 -12.78
C PRO A 144 8.50 6.45 -13.67
N LEU A 145 9.42 7.31 -13.21
CA LEU A 145 9.95 8.40 -14.03
C LEU A 145 10.94 7.87 -15.09
N ASN A 146 11.77 6.89 -14.70
CA ASN A 146 12.79 6.29 -15.56
C ASN A 146 12.57 4.76 -15.65
N GLN A 147 13.22 4.00 -14.76
CA GLN A 147 13.09 2.53 -14.72
C GLN A 147 11.90 2.10 -13.88
N SER A 148 11.22 1.04 -14.32
CA SER A 148 10.11 0.40 -13.61
C SER A 148 10.58 -0.10 -12.24
N SER A 149 9.90 0.32 -11.17
CA SER A 149 10.15 -0.16 -9.79
C SER A 149 9.32 -1.39 -9.43
N ALA A 150 8.27 -1.68 -10.21
CA ALA A 150 7.44 -2.89 -10.07
C ALA A 150 6.91 -3.35 -11.44
N PRO A 151 6.58 -4.64 -11.63
CA PRO A 151 6.00 -5.14 -12.88
C PRO A 151 4.64 -4.48 -13.21
N GLY A 152 4.41 -4.23 -14.50
CA GLY A 152 3.15 -3.67 -15.00
C GLY A 152 2.96 -2.17 -14.78
N GLN A 153 4.02 -1.39 -14.58
CA GLN A 153 3.92 0.07 -14.52
C GLN A 153 3.91 0.69 -15.93
N PHE A 154 3.06 1.70 -16.13
CA PHE A 154 3.11 2.60 -17.29
C PHE A 154 4.10 3.73 -17.02
N SER A 155 4.70 4.31 -18.06
CA SER A 155 5.41 5.58 -17.88
C SER A 155 4.48 6.66 -17.30
N VAL A 156 5.04 7.67 -16.62
CA VAL A 156 4.25 8.79 -16.08
C VAL A 156 3.38 9.43 -17.17
N SER A 157 3.92 9.61 -18.39
CA SER A 157 3.16 10.19 -19.50
C SER A 157 1.98 9.31 -19.94
N GLU A 158 2.16 7.99 -20.01
CA GLU A 158 1.09 7.07 -20.42
C GLU A 158 0.01 6.97 -19.35
N LEU A 159 0.42 6.86 -18.07
CA LEU A 159 -0.52 6.80 -16.96
C LEU A 159 -1.35 8.08 -16.87
N SER A 160 -0.70 9.24 -17.00
CA SER A 160 -1.38 10.54 -17.00
C SER A 160 -2.42 10.64 -18.13
N LYS A 161 -2.08 10.19 -19.34
CA LYS A 161 -3.05 10.16 -20.46
C LYS A 161 -4.27 9.31 -20.12
N ARG A 162 -4.06 8.11 -19.56
CA ARG A 162 -5.14 7.18 -19.20
C ARG A 162 -6.06 7.74 -18.11
N LEU A 163 -5.48 8.40 -17.11
CA LEU A 163 -6.24 9.00 -16.00
C LEU A 163 -7.09 10.21 -16.44
N ASN A 164 -6.67 10.89 -17.51
CA ASN A 164 -7.35 12.08 -18.05
C ASN A 164 -8.29 11.76 -19.23
N SER A 165 -8.29 10.52 -19.73
CA SER A 165 -9.12 10.09 -20.87
C SER A 165 -10.45 9.44 -20.46
N ILE A 166 -10.78 9.46 -19.17
CA ILE A 166 -11.99 8.91 -18.56
C ILE A 166 -12.71 10.08 -17.87
#